data_AF-A0A5C6B9H4-F1
#
_entry.id   AF-A0A5C6B9H4-F1
#
_cell.length_a   1.000
_cell.length_b   1.000
_cell.length_c   1.000
_cell.angle_alpha   90.00
_cell.angle_beta   90.00
_cell.angle_gamma   90.00
#
_symmetry.space_group_name_H-M   'P 1'
#
loop_
_entity.id
_entity.type
_entity.pdbx_description
1 polymer ?
#
loop_
_entity_poly.entity_id
_entity_poly.type
_entity_poly.pdbx_seq_one_letter_code
_entity_poly.pdbx_strand_id
1 'polypeptide(L)'
;MKSGDYHGWDAEGDNWRFANVIGHPQGERVFLIEDFGRDTTPREALSAIMSATAQFQGRVQVVCTETNRRLIEKLKAASLLKVAPMTVGGQEQWGILGVRSKSPPKKTSWWKFW
;
A
#
# COMPACT_ATOMS: atom_id res chain seq x y z
N MET A 1 -21.20 -14.11 10.51
CA MET A 1 -19.92 -14.14 9.77
C MET A 1 -18.87 -13.43 10.61
N LYS A 2 -17.80 -14.13 11.00
CA LYS A 2 -16.73 -13.56 11.82
C LYS A 2 -15.96 -12.53 10.99
N SER A 3 -15.99 -11.27 11.41
CA SER A 3 -14.98 -10.27 11.03
C SER A 3 -13.73 -10.61 11.84
N GLY A 4 -12.61 -10.96 11.21
CA GLY A 4 -11.36 -11.05 11.97
C GLY A 4 -10.15 -11.72 11.34
N ASP A 5 -10.31 -12.57 10.34
CA ASP A 5 -9.15 -13.28 9.79
C ASP A 5 -8.61 -12.50 8.60
N TYR A 6 -7.48 -11.82 8.83
CA TYR A 6 -6.68 -11.20 7.79
C TYR A 6 -6.25 -12.28 6.81
N HIS A 7 -6.75 -12.22 5.57
CA HIS A 7 -6.23 -13.06 4.49
C HIS A 7 -4.86 -12.49 4.09
N GLY A 8 -3.83 -13.34 4.15
CA GLY A 8 -2.52 -12.98 3.62
C GLY A 8 -2.57 -12.79 2.10
N TRP A 9 -1.42 -12.55 1.50
CA TRP A 9 -1.30 -12.72 0.06
C TRP A 9 -1.31 -14.22 -0.26
N ASP A 10 -2.17 -14.62 -1.19
CA ASP A 10 -2.28 -15.99 -1.69
C ASP A 10 -1.51 -16.13 -3.02
N ALA A 11 -0.77 -17.22 -3.17
CA ALA A 11 -0.03 -17.50 -4.41
C ALA A 11 -0.98 -18.03 -5.50
N GLU A 12 -1.01 -17.36 -6.64
CA GLU A 12 -1.75 -17.75 -7.85
C GLU A 12 -0.77 -17.84 -9.03
N GLY A 13 -0.17 -19.02 -9.24
CA GLY A 13 0.84 -19.23 -10.26
C GLY A 13 2.12 -18.44 -9.95
N ASP A 14 2.56 -17.61 -10.90
CA ASP A 14 3.73 -16.73 -10.74
C ASP A 14 3.40 -15.43 -9.99
N ASN A 15 2.12 -15.17 -9.73
CA ASN A 15 1.63 -13.96 -9.07
C ASN A 15 1.12 -14.25 -7.65
N TRP A 16 0.94 -13.18 -6.90
CA TRP A 16 0.29 -13.17 -5.60
C TRP A 16 -0.93 -12.27 -5.64
N ARG A 17 -1.98 -12.68 -4.95
CA ARG A 17 -3.23 -11.93 -4.85
C ARG A 17 -3.60 -11.60 -3.42
N PHE A 18 -4.13 -10.40 -3.24
CA PHE A 18 -4.83 -9.97 -2.05
C PHE A 18 -6.16 -9.34 -2.47
N ALA A 19 -7.26 -10.10 -2.35
CA ALA A 19 -8.54 -9.74 -2.96
C ALA A 19 -8.37 -9.39 -4.46
N ASN A 20 -8.60 -8.12 -4.85
CA ASN A 20 -8.45 -7.66 -6.23
C ASN A 20 -7.04 -7.12 -6.56
N VAL A 21 -6.14 -7.08 -5.59
CA VAL A 21 -4.79 -6.54 -5.72
C VAL A 21 -3.86 -7.63 -6.24
N ILE A 22 -3.07 -7.30 -7.26
CA ILE A 22 -2.09 -8.18 -7.89
C ILE A 22 -0.68 -7.68 -7.58
N GLY A 23 0.19 -8.60 -7.20
CA GLY A 23 1.61 -8.31 -7.00
C GLY A 23 2.46 -9.55 -7.21
N HIS A 24 3.77 -9.36 -7.23
CA HIS A 24 4.73 -10.45 -7.38
C HIS A 24 6.05 -10.08 -6.69
N PRO A 25 6.85 -11.08 -6.29
CA PRO A 25 8.21 -10.84 -5.81
C PRO A 25 9.10 -10.35 -6.95
N GLN A 26 9.75 -9.20 -6.76
CA GLN A 26 10.69 -8.61 -7.72
C GLN A 26 12.12 -8.75 -7.18
N GLY A 27 12.86 -9.75 -7.66
CA GLY A 27 14.18 -10.08 -7.11
C GLY A 27 14.10 -10.63 -5.68
N GLU A 28 15.16 -10.50 -4.90
CA GLU A 28 15.28 -11.21 -3.62
C GLU A 28 14.55 -10.56 -2.44
N ARG A 29 14.31 -9.24 -2.48
CA ARG A 29 13.87 -8.47 -1.28
C ARG A 29 12.80 -7.42 -1.56
N VAL A 30 12.18 -7.45 -2.73
CA VAL A 30 11.12 -6.51 -3.09
C VAL A 30 9.86 -7.28 -3.41
N PHE A 31 8.75 -6.81 -2.86
CA PHE A 31 7.42 -7.22 -3.31
C PHE A 31 6.79 -6.06 -4.08
N LEU A 32 6.51 -6.28 -5.36
CA LEU A 32 5.96 -5.27 -6.25
C LEU A 32 4.45 -5.46 -6.36
N ILE A 33 3.69 -4.42 -6.04
CA ILE A 33 2.26 -4.34 -6.32
C ILE A 33 2.11 -3.71 -7.71
N GLU A 34 1.55 -4.48 -8.64
CA GLU A 34 1.36 -4.07 -10.03
C GLU A 34 0.08 -3.26 -10.20
N ASP A 35 -1.03 -3.78 -9.67
CA ASP A 35 -2.35 -3.20 -9.83
C ASP A 35 -3.18 -3.42 -8.57
N PHE A 36 -3.78 -2.35 -8.06
CA PHE A 36 -4.78 -2.46 -7.00
C PHE A 36 -6.11 -2.98 -7.51
N GLY A 37 -6.41 -2.87 -8.80
CA GLY A 37 -7.72 -3.15 -9.37
C GLY A 37 -8.66 -1.94 -9.32
N ARG A 38 -9.62 -1.91 -10.24
CA ARG A 38 -10.49 -0.74 -10.50
C ARG A 38 -11.40 -0.36 -9.32
N ASP A 39 -11.95 -1.36 -8.65
CA ASP A 39 -12.98 -1.18 -7.61
C ASP A 39 -12.41 -1.13 -6.19
N THR A 40 -11.09 -1.17 -6.08
CA THR A 40 -10.39 -1.20 -4.79
C THR A 40 -10.50 0.14 -4.07
N THR A 41 -10.90 0.07 -2.82
CA THR A 41 -11.00 1.24 -1.94
C THR A 41 -9.62 1.62 -1.37
N PRO A 42 -9.40 2.87 -0.92
CA PRO A 42 -8.16 3.24 -0.26
C PRO A 42 -7.83 2.38 0.96
N ARG A 43 -8.85 1.93 1.73
CA ARG A 43 -8.63 1.06 2.89
C ARG A 43 -8.15 -0.33 2.47
N GLU A 44 -8.74 -0.93 1.43
CA GLU A 44 -8.28 -2.23 0.93
C GLU A 44 -6.87 -2.14 0.36
N ALA A 45 -6.55 -1.08 -0.39
CA ALA A 45 -5.19 -0.83 -0.86
C ALA A 45 -4.18 -0.69 0.30
N LEU A 46 -4.56 0.04 1.37
CA LEU A 46 -3.74 0.14 2.58
C LEU A 46 -3.55 -1.22 3.25
N SER A 47 -4.62 -2.03 3.37
CA SER A 47 -4.56 -3.37 3.94
C SER A 47 -3.65 -4.29 3.13
N ALA A 48 -3.71 -4.24 1.80
CA ALA A 48 -2.85 -5.01 0.91
C ALA A 48 -1.37 -4.65 1.12
N ILE A 49 -1.06 -3.34 1.18
CA ILE A 49 0.31 -2.85 1.46
C ILE A 49 0.78 -3.29 2.84
N MET A 50 -0.05 -3.16 3.87
CA MET A 50 0.28 -3.59 5.23
C MET A 50 0.55 -5.10 5.30
N SER A 51 -0.32 -5.89 4.67
CA SER A 51 -0.19 -7.35 4.58
C SER A 51 1.11 -7.73 3.85
N ALA A 52 1.41 -7.08 2.72
CA ALA A 52 2.65 -7.31 1.97
C ALA A 52 3.89 -6.98 2.82
N THR A 53 3.85 -5.87 3.54
CA THR A 53 4.95 -5.42 4.41
C THR A 53 5.20 -6.43 5.54
N ALA A 54 4.13 -7.02 6.10
CA ALA A 54 4.22 -8.00 7.17
C ALA A 54 4.69 -9.38 6.67
N GLN A 55 4.15 -9.85 5.54
CA GLN A 55 4.37 -11.19 5.02
C GLN A 55 5.73 -11.37 4.37
N PHE A 56 6.14 -10.43 3.51
CA PHE A 56 7.36 -10.59 2.72
C PHE A 56 8.61 -10.05 3.42
N GLN A 57 8.46 -9.36 4.55
CA GLN A 57 9.53 -8.74 5.38
C GLN A 57 10.54 -7.86 4.59
N GLY A 58 10.29 -7.64 3.30
CA GLY A 58 11.10 -6.89 2.36
C GLY A 58 10.54 -5.51 2.09
N ARG A 59 11.09 -4.85 1.06
CA ARG A 59 10.60 -3.55 0.61
C ARG A 59 9.36 -3.76 -0.24
N VAL A 60 8.28 -3.04 0.06
CA VAL A 60 7.11 -3.02 -0.82
C VAL A 60 7.24 -1.87 -1.81
N GLN A 61 7.01 -2.16 -3.09
CA GLN A 61 6.97 -1.17 -4.17
C GLN A 61 5.61 -1.22 -4.86
N VAL A 62 5.22 -0.12 -5.49
CA VAL A 62 3.95 0.00 -6.22
C VAL A 62 4.21 0.63 -7.57
N VAL A 63 3.71 0.03 -8.66
CA VAL A 63 3.81 0.62 -10.00
C VAL A 63 2.99 1.91 -10.10
N CYS A 64 3.53 2.94 -10.76
CA CYS A 64 2.86 4.22 -10.96
C CYS A 64 1.84 4.20 -12.12
N THR A 65 0.82 3.33 -12.06
CA THR A 65 -0.32 3.40 -12.98
C THR A 65 -1.30 4.51 -12.57
N GLU A 66 -2.16 4.96 -13.47
CA GLU A 66 -3.17 6.00 -13.16
C GLU A 66 -4.14 5.55 -12.05
N THR A 67 -4.55 4.27 -12.08
CA THR A 67 -5.38 3.66 -11.03
C THR A 67 -4.66 3.69 -9.68
N ASN A 68 -3.39 3.24 -9.65
CA ASN A 68 -2.62 3.19 -8.42
C ASN A 68 -2.34 4.60 -7.88
N ARG A 69 -2.05 5.56 -8.77
CA ARG A 69 -1.82 6.96 -8.42
C ARG A 69 -2.98 7.53 -7.62
N ARG A 70 -4.22 7.32 -8.07
CA ARG A 70 -5.41 7.82 -7.39
C ARG A 70 -5.51 7.31 -5.94
N LEU A 71 -5.16 6.05 -5.70
CA LEU A 71 -5.25 5.44 -4.38
C LEU A 71 -4.08 5.86 -3.48
N ILE A 72 -2.86 5.86 -4.01
CA ILE A 72 -1.66 6.27 -3.30
C ILE A 72 -1.74 7.74 -2.87
N GLU A 73 -2.19 8.64 -3.75
CA GLU A 73 -2.35 10.05 -3.38
C GLU A 73 -3.42 10.26 -2.29
N LYS A 74 -4.53 9.52 -2.33
CA LYS A 74 -5.53 9.55 -1.24
C LYS A 74 -4.92 9.09 0.10
N LEU A 75 -4.11 8.05 0.08
CA LEU A 75 -3.45 7.53 1.29
C LEU A 75 -2.36 8.47 1.81
N LYS A 76 -1.61 9.12 0.92
CA LYS A 76 -0.63 10.17 1.27
C LYS A 76 -1.33 11.37 1.90
N ALA A 77 -2.41 11.87 1.28
CA ALA A 77 -3.19 12.99 1.81
C ALA A 77 -3.76 12.70 3.21
N ALA A 78 -4.16 11.45 3.47
CA ALA A 78 -4.63 11.01 4.79
C ALA A 78 -3.50 10.74 5.80
N SER A 79 -2.23 10.93 5.42
CA SER A 79 -1.03 10.60 6.21
C SER A 79 -0.96 9.14 6.65
N LEU A 80 -1.57 8.23 5.89
CA LEU A 80 -1.58 6.78 6.13
C LEU A 80 -0.40 6.08 5.46
N LEU A 81 0.18 6.72 4.43
CA LEU A 81 1.26 6.16 3.64
C LEU A 81 2.36 7.21 3.40
N LYS A 82 3.61 6.80 3.61
CA LYS A 82 4.81 7.54 3.16
C LYS A 82 5.43 6.76 2.01
N VAL A 83 5.67 7.44 0.90
CA VAL A 83 6.26 6.84 -0.31
C VAL A 83 7.41 7.69 -0.83
N ALA A 84 8.35 7.07 -1.54
CA ALA A 84 9.36 7.74 -2.34
C ALA A 84 9.18 7.36 -3.82
N PRO A 85 9.17 8.34 -4.75
CA PRO A 85 9.21 8.05 -6.18
C PRO A 85 10.55 7.42 -6.55
N MET A 86 10.52 6.45 -7.45
CA MET A 86 11.70 5.75 -7.96
C MET A 86 11.48 5.30 -9.40
N THR A 87 12.58 5.10 -10.11
CA THR A 87 12.56 4.56 -11.47
C THR A 87 13.38 3.28 -11.48
N VAL A 88 12.76 2.17 -11.86
CA VAL A 88 13.38 0.83 -11.90
C VAL A 88 13.18 0.27 -13.30
N GLY A 89 14.27 -0.01 -14.02
CA GLY A 89 14.19 -0.59 -15.37
C GLY A 89 13.40 0.26 -16.38
N GLY A 90 13.37 1.58 -16.20
CA GLY A 90 12.58 2.50 -17.05
C GLY A 90 11.11 2.65 -16.65
N GLN A 91 10.65 1.93 -15.61
CA GLN A 91 9.29 2.03 -15.10
C GLN A 91 9.25 2.90 -13.84
N GLU A 92 8.29 3.83 -13.78
CA GLU A 92 8.03 4.61 -12.57
C GLU A 92 7.34 3.77 -11.50
N GLN A 93 7.88 3.79 -10.29
CA GLN A 93 7.38 3.07 -9.14
C GLN A 93 7.43 3.96 -7.88
N TRP A 94 6.71 3.55 -6.84
CA TRP A 94 6.76 4.14 -5.51
C TRP A 94 7.26 3.12 -4.50
N GLY A 95 8.38 3.40 -3.85
CA GLY A 95 8.85 2.65 -2.69
C GLY A 95 8.06 3.04 -1.44
N ILE A 96 7.49 2.07 -0.75
CA ILE A 96 6.78 2.30 0.51
C ILE A 96 7.81 2.48 1.64
N LEU A 97 7.83 3.67 2.24
CA LEU A 97 8.74 4.03 3.34
C LEU A 97 8.13 3.81 4.72
N GLY A 98 6.81 3.85 4.81
CA GLY A 98 6.11 3.66 6.08
C GLY A 98 4.61 3.67 5.91
N VAL A 99 3.95 2.86 6.73
CA VAL A 99 2.50 2.63 6.67
C VAL A 99 1.91 2.82 8.05
N ARG A 100 0.72 3.42 8.14
CA ARG A 100 -0.03 3.63 9.38
C ARG A 100 -1.47 3.17 9.19
N SER A 101 -2.01 2.45 10.17
CA SER A 101 -3.41 1.99 10.17
C SER A 101 -4.40 3.09 10.55
N LYS A 102 -3.96 4.15 11.23
CA LYS A 102 -4.79 5.28 11.67
C LYS A 102 -4.12 6.60 11.31
N SER A 103 -4.93 7.55 10.85
CA SER A 103 -4.45 8.91 10.59
C SER A 103 -4.02 9.56 11.92
N PRO A 104 -2.93 10.35 11.93
CA PRO A 104 -2.51 11.07 13.12
C PRO A 104 -3.62 12.02 13.60
N PRO A 105 -3.80 12.19 14.92
CA PRO A 105 -4.77 13.13 15.45
C PRO A 105 -4.46 14.54 14.91
N LYS A 106 -5.48 15.25 14.44
CA LYS A 106 -5.33 16.66 14.03
C LYS A 106 -4.81 17.43 15.23
N LYS A 107 -3.67 18.13 15.09
CA LYS A 107 -3.16 19.02 16.14
C LYS A 107 -4.24 20.06 16.44
N THR A 108 -4.91 19.95 17.58
CA THR A 108 -5.74 21.03 18.10
C THR A 108 -4.81 22.16 18.49
N SER A 109 -4.99 23.32 17.87
CA SER A 109 -4.27 24.54 18.23
C SER A 109 -4.57 24.87 19.68
N TRP A 110 -3.54 24.82 20.53
CA TRP A 110 -3.60 25.10 21.98
C TRP A 110 -4.01 26.55 22.32
N TRP A 111 -4.28 27.38 21.31
CA TRP A 111 -4.71 28.77 21.40
C TRP A 111 -6.17 29.00 21.85
N LYS A 112 -6.84 27.98 22.41
CA LYS A 112 -8.21 28.14 22.97
C LYS A 112 -8.23 28.20 24.50
N PHE A 113 -7.12 28.58 25.13
CA PHE A 113 -7.00 28.73 26.59
C PHE A 113 -6.60 30.15 27.04
N TRP A 114 -6.89 31.18 26.23
CA TRP A 114 -6.84 32.58 26.64
C TRP A 114 -8.18 33.23 26.35
#